data_AF-A0A3C1NZD4-F1
#
_entry.id   AF-A0A3C1NZD4-F1
#
_cell.length_a   1.000
_cell.length_b   1.000
_cell.length_c   1.000
_cell.angle_alpha   90.00
_cell.angle_beta   90.00
_cell.angle_gamma   90.00
#
_symmetry.space_group_name_H-M   'P 1'
#
loop_
_entity.id
_entity.type
_entity.pdbx_description
1 polymer ?
#
loop_
_entity_poly.entity_id
_entity_poly.type
_entity_poly.pdbx_seq_one_letter_code
_entity_poly.pdbx_strand_id
1 'polypeptide(L)'
;VVLTGLVAPASASAEPAVGACYSYPKSTLEDVSSTAEPVACTAKHTAETYYVRTVPESFGLPSKASAAKRLSASEPCTVAAMNSYLGMADRKLPSRFQTAVLFPTDAQWKAGERWMRCDVVLQGGTSLVTLTKPAAEVVAAAPAEQFDFCTPGTPNAKNTSAFPCNKPRINWIKVLDRDLGQPGSTFPGTSSVENRTRALCKTQGKTWNGKEKYPGWWAIWPTAVGWRKGQRSAQCFVPYSQYQQELTARNPTP
;
A
#
# COMPACT_ATOMS: atom_id res chain seq x y z
N VAL A 1 20.83 -5.93 52.41
CA VAL A 1 20.48 -5.40 51.07
C VAL A 1 20.81 -6.47 50.05
N VAL A 2 19.81 -7.13 49.46
CA VAL A 2 19.67 -7.44 48.02
C VAL A 2 18.21 -7.87 47.83
N LEU A 3 17.39 -6.98 47.29
CA LEU A 3 16.05 -7.30 46.78
C LEU A 3 16.23 -7.83 45.36
N THR A 4 16.11 -9.13 45.18
CA THR A 4 16.03 -9.77 43.87
C THR A 4 14.70 -9.40 43.21
N GLY A 5 14.74 -8.44 42.29
CA GLY A 5 13.60 -8.08 41.46
C GLY A 5 13.24 -9.23 40.52
N LEU A 6 12.02 -9.76 40.66
CA LEU A 6 11.39 -10.61 39.67
C LEU A 6 11.18 -9.78 38.40
N VAL A 7 11.95 -10.07 37.36
CA VAL A 7 11.66 -9.59 36.01
C VAL A 7 10.46 -10.40 35.53
N ALA A 8 9.28 -9.78 35.50
CA ALA A 8 8.12 -10.37 34.85
C ALA A 8 8.49 -10.66 33.38
N PRO A 9 8.16 -11.84 32.83
CA PRO A 9 8.30 -12.06 31.40
C PRO A 9 7.51 -10.97 30.68
N ALA A 10 8.11 -10.35 29.68
CA ALA A 10 7.37 -9.47 28.79
C ALA A 10 6.18 -10.28 28.28
N SER A 11 4.96 -9.88 28.64
CA SER A 11 3.74 -10.55 28.19
C SER A 11 3.84 -10.69 26.68
N ALA A 12 3.84 -11.93 26.18
CA ALA A 12 3.67 -12.16 24.76
C ALA A 12 2.39 -11.43 24.36
N SER A 13 2.51 -10.42 23.49
CA SER A 13 1.33 -9.78 22.92
C SER A 13 0.56 -10.90 22.21
N ALA A 14 -0.77 -10.88 22.31
CA ALA A 14 -1.58 -11.90 21.65
C ALA A 14 -1.19 -11.96 20.16
N GLU A 15 -1.01 -13.17 19.62
CA GLU A 15 -0.66 -13.34 18.21
C GLU A 15 -1.66 -12.56 17.34
N PRO A 16 -1.20 -11.79 16.34
CA PRO A 16 -2.10 -11.01 15.49
C PRO A 16 -3.15 -11.90 14.83
N ALA A 17 -4.38 -11.39 14.79
CA ALA A 17 -5.50 -12.05 14.11
C ALA A 17 -5.95 -11.23 12.91
N VAL A 18 -6.49 -11.90 11.89
CA VAL A 18 -7.21 -11.21 10.81
C VAL A 18 -8.40 -10.45 11.42
N GLY A 19 -8.57 -9.19 11.03
CA GLY A 19 -9.55 -8.26 11.60
C GLY A 19 -9.04 -7.48 12.83
N ALA A 20 -7.81 -7.72 13.32
CA ALA A 20 -7.24 -6.92 14.39
C ALA A 20 -6.89 -5.50 13.91
N CYS A 21 -7.22 -4.50 14.71
CA CYS A 21 -6.98 -3.09 14.39
C CYS A 21 -5.82 -2.52 15.21
N TYR A 22 -5.05 -1.61 14.61
CA TYR A 22 -3.87 -0.99 15.23
C TYR A 22 -3.82 0.51 14.96
N SER A 23 -3.18 1.24 15.87
CA SER A 23 -2.91 2.67 15.70
C SER A 23 -1.41 2.90 15.63
N TYR A 24 -0.92 3.24 14.45
CA TYR A 24 0.47 3.60 14.22
C TYR A 24 0.60 4.68 13.13
N PRO A 25 1.70 5.46 13.12
CA PRO A 25 1.91 6.50 12.11
C PRO A 25 2.34 5.92 10.76
N LYS A 26 2.26 6.74 9.71
CA LYS A 26 2.66 6.37 8.35
C LYS A 26 4.11 5.87 8.24
N SER A 27 5.03 6.36 9.08
CA SER A 27 6.43 5.91 9.08
C SER A 27 6.57 4.39 9.30
N THR A 28 5.61 3.78 9.99
CA THR A 28 5.57 2.32 10.24
C THR A 28 5.52 1.50 8.95
N LEU A 29 5.06 2.06 7.83
CA LEU A 29 5.07 1.38 6.52
C LEU A 29 6.50 1.13 6.01
N GLU A 30 7.49 1.83 6.55
CA GLU A 30 8.92 1.66 6.23
C GLU A 30 9.65 0.76 7.24
N ASP A 31 8.99 0.44 8.37
CA ASP A 31 9.53 -0.38 9.43
C ASP A 31 9.33 -1.88 9.15
N VAL A 32 10.12 -2.71 9.84
CA VAL A 32 9.99 -4.18 9.78
C VAL A 32 8.95 -4.70 10.75
N SER A 33 8.76 -3.97 11.85
CA SER A 33 7.98 -4.38 13.00
C SER A 33 7.30 -3.18 13.60
N SER A 34 6.21 -3.41 14.33
CA SER A 34 5.53 -2.40 15.12
C SER A 34 5.34 -2.92 16.53
N THR A 35 5.48 -2.04 17.51
CA THR A 35 5.13 -2.31 18.92
C THR A 35 3.70 -1.88 19.23
N ALA A 36 2.89 -1.55 18.23
CA ALA A 36 1.50 -1.17 18.43
C ALA A 36 0.70 -2.40 18.88
N GLU A 37 0.08 -2.28 20.05
CA GLU A 37 -0.87 -3.26 20.57
C GLU A 37 -2.23 -3.14 19.83
N PRO A 38 -3.00 -4.25 19.74
CA PRO A 38 -4.31 -4.22 19.10
C PRO A 38 -5.29 -3.32 19.88
N VAL A 39 -6.15 -2.63 19.14
CA VAL A 39 -7.25 -1.82 19.66
C VAL A 39 -8.58 -2.31 19.07
N ALA A 40 -9.69 -1.99 19.73
CA ALA A 40 -11.01 -2.25 19.16
C ALA A 40 -11.17 -1.46 17.85
N CYS A 41 -11.70 -2.08 16.79
CA CYS A 41 -11.92 -1.41 15.50
C CYS A 41 -12.98 -0.29 15.56
N THR A 42 -13.80 -0.25 16.61
CA THR A 42 -14.71 0.88 16.89
C THR A 42 -13.97 2.07 17.52
N ALA A 43 -12.79 1.85 18.08
CA ALA A 43 -11.89 2.91 18.51
C ALA A 43 -11.10 3.47 17.33
N LYS A 44 -10.45 4.62 17.55
CA LYS A 44 -9.60 5.26 16.55
C LYS A 44 -8.40 4.36 16.22
N HIS A 45 -8.27 3.98 14.96
CA HIS A 45 -7.17 3.16 14.44
C HIS A 45 -6.77 3.63 13.04
N THR A 46 -5.62 3.18 12.54
CA THR A 46 -5.09 3.55 11.21
C THR A 46 -4.79 2.34 10.33
N ALA A 47 -4.87 1.14 10.91
CA ALA A 47 -4.48 -0.10 10.28
C ALA A 47 -5.38 -1.25 10.72
N GLU A 48 -5.58 -2.22 9.83
CA GLU A 48 -6.35 -3.43 10.10
C GLU A 48 -5.69 -4.63 9.41
N THR A 49 -5.50 -5.73 10.14
CA THR A 49 -4.85 -6.92 9.59
C THR A 49 -5.78 -7.68 8.68
N TYR A 50 -5.40 -7.87 7.41
CA TYR A 50 -6.17 -8.68 6.45
C TYR A 50 -5.59 -10.07 6.20
N TYR A 51 -4.35 -10.31 6.64
CA TYR A 51 -3.68 -11.59 6.46
C TYR A 51 -2.63 -11.82 7.54
N VAL A 52 -2.56 -13.05 8.05
CA VAL A 52 -1.54 -13.51 9.00
C VAL A 52 -1.08 -14.90 8.59
N ARG A 53 0.21 -15.20 8.79
CA ARG A 53 0.72 -16.57 8.77
C ARG A 53 1.95 -16.71 9.63
N THR A 54 2.30 -17.94 9.92
CA THR A 54 3.57 -18.27 10.57
C THR A 54 4.73 -18.22 9.56
N VAL A 55 5.88 -17.72 10.00
CA VAL A 55 7.18 -17.79 9.33
C VAL A 55 8.08 -18.83 10.02
N PRO A 56 8.87 -19.60 9.27
CA PRO A 56 9.73 -20.63 9.85
C PRO A 56 10.86 -20.01 10.69
N GLU A 57 11.40 -20.77 11.65
CA GLU A 57 12.56 -20.33 12.44
C GLU A 57 13.77 -19.96 11.57
N SER A 58 13.93 -20.65 10.44
CA SER A 58 14.96 -20.33 9.44
C SER A 58 14.86 -18.92 8.89
N PHE A 59 13.76 -18.18 9.12
CA PHE A 59 13.64 -16.76 8.83
C PHE A 59 14.66 -15.91 9.61
N GLY A 60 15.01 -16.32 10.83
CA GLY A 60 15.92 -15.60 11.72
C GLY A 60 15.31 -14.30 12.26
N LEU A 61 16.13 -13.49 12.94
CA LEU A 61 15.68 -12.21 13.49
C LEU A 61 15.12 -11.30 12.39
N PRO A 62 13.87 -10.80 12.51
CA PRO A 62 13.25 -9.98 11.47
C PRO A 62 14.05 -8.73 11.10
N SER A 63 14.69 -8.06 12.08
CA SER A 63 15.53 -6.88 11.80
C SER A 63 16.76 -7.18 10.93
N LYS A 64 17.22 -8.44 10.96
CA LYS A 64 18.39 -8.93 10.20
C LYS A 64 18.02 -9.61 8.90
N ALA A 65 16.73 -9.91 8.68
CA ALA A 65 16.27 -10.50 7.44
C ALA A 65 16.46 -9.53 6.26
N SER A 66 17.04 -10.05 5.17
CA SER A 66 17.23 -9.27 3.95
C SER A 66 15.87 -8.83 3.37
N ALA A 67 15.87 -7.74 2.59
CA ALA A 67 14.65 -7.27 1.93
C ALA A 67 14.03 -8.35 1.03
N ALA A 68 14.85 -9.14 0.34
CA ALA A 68 14.38 -10.26 -0.49
C ALA A 68 13.70 -11.35 0.34
N LYS A 69 14.25 -11.68 1.52
CA LYS A 69 13.68 -12.67 2.42
C LYS A 69 12.34 -12.22 3.01
N ARG A 70 12.26 -10.96 3.44
CA ARG A 70 11.01 -10.32 3.89
C ARG A 70 9.95 -10.33 2.78
N LEU A 71 10.35 -9.96 1.57
CA LEU A 71 9.45 -9.93 0.40
C LEU A 71 8.93 -11.32 0.02
N SER A 72 9.76 -12.35 0.11
CA SER A 72 9.33 -13.73 -0.12
C SER A 72 8.35 -14.21 0.95
N ALA A 73 8.60 -13.87 2.23
CA ALA A 73 7.67 -14.21 3.30
C ALA A 73 6.32 -13.50 3.12
N SER A 74 6.33 -12.26 2.63
CA SER A 74 5.15 -11.43 2.40
C SER A 74 4.51 -11.59 1.02
N GLU A 75 4.82 -12.63 0.25
CA GLU A 75 4.20 -12.89 -1.05
C GLU A 75 2.65 -12.85 -1.03
N PRO A 76 1.97 -13.36 0.03
CA PRO A 76 0.49 -13.30 0.09
C PRO A 76 -0.08 -11.90 0.25
N CYS A 77 0.72 -10.91 0.66
CA CYS A 77 0.33 -9.51 0.88
C CYS A 77 0.10 -8.77 -0.46
N THR A 78 -0.80 -9.27 -1.30
CA THR A 78 -1.06 -8.72 -2.63
C THR A 78 -2.15 -7.66 -2.61
N VAL A 79 -2.13 -6.75 -3.60
CA VAL A 79 -3.24 -5.79 -3.81
C VAL A 79 -4.57 -6.52 -4.05
N ALA A 80 -4.55 -7.69 -4.70
CA ALA A 80 -5.75 -8.49 -4.92
C ALA A 80 -6.32 -9.03 -3.60
N ALA A 81 -5.47 -9.57 -2.71
CA ALA A 81 -5.88 -10.03 -1.38
C ALA A 81 -6.42 -8.89 -0.52
N MET A 82 -5.73 -7.75 -0.51
CA MET A 82 -6.18 -6.53 0.18
C MET A 82 -7.53 -6.04 -0.36
N ASN A 83 -7.70 -5.95 -1.69
CA ASN A 83 -8.96 -5.53 -2.30
C ASN A 83 -10.10 -6.52 -2.02
N SER A 84 -9.82 -7.83 -2.00
CA SER A 84 -10.80 -8.85 -1.63
C SER A 84 -11.27 -8.67 -0.20
N TYR A 85 -10.34 -8.44 0.74
CA TYR A 85 -10.67 -8.19 2.15
C TYR A 85 -11.54 -6.93 2.33
N LEU A 86 -11.23 -5.86 1.59
CA LEU A 86 -11.96 -4.61 1.64
C LEU A 86 -13.35 -4.66 0.97
N GLY A 87 -13.72 -5.77 0.30
CA GLY A 87 -14.95 -5.84 -0.49
C GLY A 87 -14.88 -5.08 -1.82
N MET A 88 -13.69 -4.89 -2.39
CA MET A 88 -13.44 -4.21 -3.68
C MET A 88 -12.70 -5.10 -4.68
N ALA A 89 -12.97 -6.41 -4.71
CA ALA A 89 -12.24 -7.37 -5.55
C ALA A 89 -12.17 -6.98 -7.04
N ASP A 90 -13.23 -6.36 -7.58
CA ASP A 90 -13.32 -5.95 -8.98
C ASP A 90 -12.71 -4.59 -9.31
N ARG A 91 -12.12 -3.92 -8.31
CA ARG A 91 -11.57 -2.57 -8.46
C ARG A 91 -10.53 -2.50 -9.58
N LYS A 92 -10.74 -1.58 -10.52
CA LYS A 92 -9.87 -1.39 -11.70
C LYS A 92 -8.79 -0.32 -11.50
N LEU A 93 -9.11 0.74 -10.76
CA LEU A 93 -8.16 1.80 -10.48
C LEU A 93 -7.29 1.49 -9.25
N PRO A 94 -6.02 1.91 -9.24
CA PRO A 94 -5.24 1.98 -8.00
C PRO A 94 -5.98 2.77 -6.92
N SER A 95 -5.96 2.30 -5.67
CA SER A 95 -6.54 3.02 -4.53
C SER A 95 -5.47 3.71 -3.68
N ARG A 96 -5.92 4.51 -2.71
CA ARG A 96 -5.09 5.03 -1.61
C ARG A 96 -4.84 4.01 -0.50
N PHE A 97 -5.45 2.82 -0.59
CA PHE A 97 -5.14 1.75 0.35
C PHE A 97 -3.75 1.19 0.05
N GLN A 98 -2.98 0.96 1.10
CA GLN A 98 -1.65 0.37 1.03
C GLN A 98 -1.56 -0.78 2.02
N THR A 99 -0.61 -1.67 1.77
CA THR A 99 -0.26 -2.72 2.72
C THR A 99 0.98 -2.33 3.50
N ALA A 100 0.91 -2.44 4.83
CA ALA A 100 2.07 -2.53 5.70
C ALA A 100 2.35 -4.01 5.98
N VAL A 101 3.61 -4.44 5.79
CA VAL A 101 4.04 -5.80 6.10
C VAL A 101 4.83 -5.77 7.38
N LEU A 102 4.33 -6.43 8.42
CA LEU A 102 4.94 -6.40 9.74
C LEU A 102 5.31 -7.81 10.20
N PHE A 103 6.45 -7.88 10.88
CA PHE A 103 6.98 -9.05 11.56
C PHE A 103 7.08 -8.74 13.06
N PRO A 104 7.17 -9.76 13.93
CA PRO A 104 7.46 -9.57 15.34
C PRO A 104 8.73 -8.75 15.51
N THR A 105 8.81 -7.96 16.57
CA THR A 105 10.09 -7.36 16.96
C THR A 105 11.11 -8.45 17.28
N ASP A 106 12.41 -8.13 17.27
CA ASP A 106 13.44 -9.10 17.65
C ASP A 106 13.25 -9.62 19.09
N ALA A 107 12.65 -8.83 19.98
CA ALA A 107 12.31 -9.26 21.33
C ALA A 107 11.17 -10.29 21.33
N GLN A 108 10.08 -10.00 20.62
CA GLN A 108 8.97 -10.93 20.42
C GLN A 108 9.41 -12.23 19.73
N TRP A 109 10.28 -12.12 18.72
CA TRP A 109 10.89 -13.28 18.07
C TRP A 109 11.66 -14.14 19.07
N LYS A 110 12.49 -13.54 19.92
CA LYS A 110 13.21 -14.28 20.98
C LYS A 110 12.25 -14.89 22.02
N ALA A 111 11.09 -14.27 22.23
CA ALA A 111 10.03 -14.80 23.09
C ALA A 111 9.18 -15.91 22.42
N GLY A 112 9.44 -16.25 21.16
CA GLY A 112 8.80 -17.36 20.46
C GLY A 112 7.75 -16.95 19.43
N GLU A 113 7.47 -15.66 19.25
CA GLU A 113 6.54 -15.20 18.22
C GLU A 113 7.11 -15.47 16.82
N ARG A 114 6.28 -16.05 15.94
CA ARG A 114 6.68 -16.47 14.59
C ARG A 114 5.68 -16.04 13.53
N TRP A 115 4.94 -14.94 13.72
CA TRP A 115 3.98 -14.47 12.74
C TRP A 115 4.63 -13.55 11.68
N MET A 116 3.92 -13.34 10.58
CA MET A 116 3.96 -12.09 9.81
C MET A 116 2.53 -11.72 9.46
N ARG A 117 2.26 -10.41 9.39
CA ARG A 117 0.94 -9.90 9.05
C ARG A 117 1.00 -8.84 7.96
N CYS A 118 -0.07 -8.79 7.17
CA CYS A 118 -0.32 -7.74 6.21
C CYS A 118 -1.45 -6.87 6.75
N ASP A 119 -1.15 -5.61 7.03
CA ASP A 119 -2.12 -4.64 7.52
C ASP A 119 -2.53 -3.72 6.37
N VAL A 120 -3.84 -3.51 6.20
CA VAL A 120 -4.37 -2.52 5.28
C VAL A 120 -4.42 -1.16 5.97
N VAL A 121 -3.94 -0.12 5.28
CA VAL A 121 -3.99 1.26 5.75
C VAL A 121 -4.56 2.16 4.66
N LEU A 122 -5.29 3.20 5.04
CA LEU A 122 -5.78 4.21 4.11
C LEU A 122 -4.90 5.46 4.15
N GLN A 123 -4.29 5.81 3.02
CA GLN A 123 -3.41 6.98 2.96
C GLN A 123 -4.19 8.29 2.70
N GLY A 124 -4.05 9.29 3.57
CA GLY A 124 -4.67 10.62 3.44
C GLY A 124 -3.74 11.72 2.94
N GLY A 125 -2.53 11.36 2.51
CA GLY A 125 -1.46 12.25 2.09
C GLY A 125 -0.18 11.93 2.85
N THR A 126 0.27 12.87 3.67
CA THR A 126 1.44 12.70 4.55
C THR A 126 1.15 11.86 5.79
N SER A 127 -0.12 11.59 6.10
CA SER A 127 -0.57 10.75 7.21
C SER A 127 -1.47 9.59 6.74
N LEU A 128 -1.70 8.63 7.63
CA LEU A 128 -2.77 7.65 7.50
C LEU A 128 -4.10 8.27 7.96
N VAL A 129 -5.19 7.86 7.34
CA VAL A 129 -6.54 8.24 7.75
C VAL A 129 -6.91 7.47 9.01
N THR A 130 -7.39 8.18 10.03
CA THR A 130 -7.97 7.54 11.21
C THR A 130 -9.37 7.02 10.88
N LEU A 131 -9.58 5.74 11.13
CA LEU A 131 -10.86 5.05 11.02
C LEU A 131 -11.45 4.82 12.42
N THR A 132 -12.76 4.62 12.48
CA THR A 132 -13.51 4.32 13.71
C THR A 132 -14.49 3.16 13.50
N LYS A 133 -14.30 2.40 12.42
CA LYS A 133 -15.02 1.19 12.06
C LYS A 133 -14.11 0.36 11.14
N PRO A 134 -14.35 -0.95 10.97
CA PRO A 134 -13.59 -1.79 10.05
C PRO A 134 -13.49 -1.19 8.64
N ALA A 135 -12.34 -1.37 7.99
CA ALA A 135 -12.01 -0.79 6.70
C ALA A 135 -13.00 -1.24 5.59
N ALA A 136 -13.48 -2.48 5.64
CA ALA A 136 -14.50 -2.96 4.72
C ALA A 136 -15.84 -2.21 4.88
N GLU A 137 -16.23 -1.84 6.11
CA GLU A 137 -17.42 -1.01 6.34
C GLU A 137 -17.22 0.44 5.87
N VAL A 138 -16.00 0.98 6.01
CA VAL A 138 -15.65 2.30 5.45
C VAL A 138 -15.81 2.30 3.94
N VAL A 139 -15.36 1.23 3.28
CA VAL A 139 -15.50 1.05 1.84
C VAL A 139 -16.96 0.91 1.43
N ALA A 140 -17.74 0.07 2.10
CA ALA A 140 -19.14 -0.16 1.77
C ALA A 140 -20.01 1.11 1.92
N ALA A 141 -19.61 2.02 2.80
CA ALA A 141 -20.35 3.25 3.09
C ALA A 141 -20.01 4.43 2.14
N ALA A 142 -19.11 4.25 1.17
CA ALA A 142 -18.57 5.34 0.35
C ALA A 142 -18.51 4.97 -1.14
N PRO A 143 -18.67 5.95 -2.04
CA PRO A 143 -18.45 5.73 -3.46
C PRO A 143 -16.98 5.37 -3.75
N ALA A 144 -16.75 4.51 -4.74
CA ALA A 144 -15.41 3.95 -5.02
C ALA A 144 -14.36 5.02 -5.35
N GLU A 145 -14.79 6.13 -5.95
CA GLU A 145 -13.97 7.29 -6.34
C GLU A 145 -13.36 8.00 -5.13
N GLN A 146 -14.00 7.88 -3.95
CA GLN A 146 -13.45 8.45 -2.71
C GLN A 146 -12.10 7.82 -2.35
N PHE A 147 -11.82 6.59 -2.82
CA PHE A 147 -10.59 5.86 -2.55
C PHE A 147 -9.55 5.98 -3.68
N ASP A 148 -9.83 6.74 -4.74
CA ASP A 148 -8.91 6.94 -5.85
C ASP A 148 -7.62 7.63 -5.41
N PHE A 149 -6.52 7.21 -6.04
CA PHE A 149 -5.19 7.78 -5.81
C PHE A 149 -5.01 9.03 -6.67
N CYS A 150 -4.96 10.20 -6.05
CA CYS A 150 -4.50 11.43 -6.68
C CYS A 150 -3.21 12.00 -6.06
N THR A 151 -2.50 12.83 -6.83
CA THR A 151 -1.42 13.69 -6.34
C THR A 151 -1.86 15.17 -6.35
N PRO A 152 -1.32 16.04 -5.47
CA PRO A 152 -1.76 17.44 -5.34
C PRO A 152 -1.22 18.36 -6.45
N GLY A 153 -0.74 17.79 -7.54
CA GLY A 153 -0.06 18.43 -8.65
C GLY A 153 0.61 17.37 -9.52
N THR A 154 1.55 17.78 -10.37
CA THR A 154 2.34 16.84 -11.18
C THR A 154 2.96 15.75 -10.31
N PRO A 155 2.77 14.45 -10.62
CA PRO A 155 3.27 13.38 -9.79
C PRO A 155 4.79 13.43 -9.63
N ASN A 156 5.28 13.03 -8.45
CA ASN A 156 6.70 13.12 -8.12
C ASN A 156 7.17 11.77 -7.54
N ALA A 157 8.19 11.17 -8.15
CA ALA A 157 8.77 9.91 -7.69
C ALA A 157 9.35 9.99 -6.25
N LYS A 158 9.72 11.19 -5.79
CA LYS A 158 10.19 11.45 -4.41
C LYS A 158 9.04 11.63 -3.41
N ASN A 159 7.83 11.93 -3.89
CA ASN A 159 6.64 12.08 -3.05
C ASN A 159 5.54 11.14 -3.55
N THR A 160 5.57 9.92 -3.02
CA THR A 160 4.60 8.86 -3.34
C THR A 160 3.29 9.00 -2.57
N SER A 161 3.03 10.16 -1.96
CA SER A 161 1.85 10.34 -1.13
C SER A 161 0.57 10.40 -1.94
N ALA A 162 -0.38 9.54 -1.58
CA ALA A 162 -1.72 9.50 -2.17
C ALA A 162 -2.68 10.46 -1.45
N PHE A 163 -3.42 11.25 -2.22
CA PHE A 163 -4.42 12.20 -1.73
C PHE A 163 -5.78 11.92 -2.39
N PRO A 164 -6.90 12.28 -1.75
CA PRO A 164 -8.22 12.23 -2.38
C PRO A 164 -8.28 13.08 -3.66
N CYS A 165 -9.07 12.63 -4.63
CA CYS A 165 -9.27 13.31 -5.90
C CYS A 165 -10.36 14.40 -5.80
N ASN A 166 -10.05 15.55 -5.20
CA ASN A 166 -11.03 16.61 -4.91
C ASN A 166 -10.73 17.97 -5.58
N LYS A 167 -9.60 18.11 -6.28
CA LYS A 167 -9.19 19.33 -6.99
C LYS A 167 -8.97 19.03 -8.48
N PRO A 168 -10.03 18.98 -9.30
CA PRO A 168 -9.96 18.48 -10.68
C PRO A 168 -9.02 19.23 -11.61
N ARG A 169 -8.81 20.54 -11.39
CA ARG A 169 -7.88 21.35 -12.20
C ARG A 169 -6.41 21.18 -11.83
N ILE A 170 -6.11 20.57 -10.68
CA ILE A 170 -4.75 20.49 -10.11
C ILE A 170 -4.30 19.05 -9.96
N ASN A 171 -5.21 18.16 -9.54
CA ASN A 171 -4.87 16.78 -9.25
C ASN A 171 -4.51 16.00 -10.51
N TRP A 172 -3.63 15.04 -10.32
CA TRP A 172 -3.39 13.97 -11.27
C TRP A 172 -3.84 12.67 -10.64
N ILE A 173 -4.60 11.87 -11.38
CA ILE A 173 -5.12 10.57 -10.92
C ILE A 173 -4.21 9.45 -11.42
N LYS A 174 -3.91 8.46 -10.56
CA LYS A 174 -3.21 7.25 -10.96
C LYS A 174 -4.20 6.30 -11.63
N VAL A 175 -4.01 6.06 -12.93
CA VAL A 175 -4.90 5.20 -13.75
C VAL A 175 -4.33 3.81 -14.01
N LEU A 176 -3.04 3.61 -13.73
CA LEU A 176 -2.39 2.31 -13.85
C LEU A 176 -1.29 2.18 -12.81
N ASP A 177 -1.23 1.02 -12.17
CA ASP A 177 -0.12 0.59 -11.32
C ASP A 177 0.16 -0.88 -11.66
N ARG A 178 1.15 -1.12 -12.54
CA ARG A 178 1.36 -2.45 -13.14
C ARG A 178 2.78 -2.94 -12.93
N ASP A 179 2.93 -4.08 -12.27
CA ASP A 179 4.22 -4.75 -12.11
C ASP A 179 4.85 -5.07 -13.46
N LEU A 180 6.14 -4.73 -13.60
CA LEU A 180 6.96 -4.98 -14.78
C LEU A 180 7.77 -6.28 -14.68
N GLY A 181 7.64 -7.01 -13.58
CA GLY A 181 8.33 -8.26 -13.33
C GLY A 181 7.77 -8.98 -12.10
N GLN A 182 8.01 -10.30 -12.05
CA GLN A 182 7.52 -11.16 -10.97
C GLN A 182 8.29 -10.94 -9.66
N PRO A 183 7.71 -11.33 -8.51
CA PRO A 183 8.46 -11.47 -7.26
C PRO A 183 9.77 -12.24 -7.45
N GLY A 184 10.87 -11.73 -6.88
CA GLY A 184 12.20 -12.36 -6.97
C GLY A 184 12.94 -12.22 -8.31
N SER A 185 12.31 -11.70 -9.37
CA SER A 185 12.97 -11.53 -10.66
C SER A 185 14.13 -10.51 -10.62
N THR A 186 15.12 -10.66 -11.49
CA THR A 186 16.25 -9.73 -11.61
C THR A 186 15.79 -8.40 -12.21
N PHE A 187 16.39 -7.29 -11.74
CA PHE A 187 16.10 -5.96 -12.28
C PHE A 187 16.46 -5.89 -13.79
N PRO A 188 15.51 -5.57 -14.70
CA PRO A 188 15.74 -5.60 -16.16
C PRO A 188 16.66 -4.51 -16.70
N GLY A 189 17.16 -3.61 -15.85
CA GLY A 189 17.92 -2.43 -16.24
C GLY A 189 17.05 -1.19 -16.42
N THR A 190 17.62 -0.02 -16.12
CA THR A 190 16.92 1.27 -16.06
C THR A 190 16.22 1.62 -17.38
N SER A 191 16.93 1.52 -18.51
CA SER A 191 16.36 1.87 -19.82
C SER A 191 15.19 0.95 -20.19
N SER A 192 15.23 -0.33 -19.81
CA SER A 192 14.16 -1.28 -20.08
C SER A 192 12.88 -0.92 -19.33
N VAL A 193 12.98 -0.66 -18.02
CA VAL A 193 11.82 -0.28 -17.20
C VAL A 193 11.28 1.10 -17.57
N GLU A 194 12.15 2.06 -17.92
CA GLU A 194 11.73 3.38 -18.38
C GLU A 194 10.93 3.29 -19.70
N ASN A 195 11.48 2.62 -20.71
CA ASN A 195 10.83 2.49 -22.02
C ASN A 195 9.47 1.80 -21.91
N ARG A 196 9.39 0.70 -21.15
CA ARG A 196 8.14 -0.02 -20.90
C ARG A 196 7.11 0.84 -20.17
N THR A 197 7.53 1.56 -19.13
CA THR A 197 6.64 2.46 -18.37
C THR A 197 6.11 3.58 -19.26
N ARG A 198 6.99 4.24 -20.04
CA ARG A 198 6.58 5.30 -20.97
C ARG A 198 5.57 4.81 -22.00
N ALA A 199 5.78 3.61 -22.57
CA ALA A 199 4.84 3.03 -23.52
C ALA A 199 3.45 2.80 -22.89
N LEU A 200 3.39 2.22 -21.68
CA LEU A 200 2.15 2.02 -20.94
C LEU A 200 1.44 3.35 -20.64
N CYS A 201 2.18 4.33 -20.10
CA CYS A 201 1.58 5.59 -19.67
C CYS A 201 1.18 6.50 -20.83
N LYS A 202 1.88 6.44 -21.96
CA LYS A 202 1.46 7.09 -23.20
C LYS A 202 0.13 6.54 -23.70
N THR A 203 -0.07 5.22 -23.62
CA THR A 203 -1.37 4.60 -23.95
C THR A 203 -2.46 5.11 -23.01
N GLN A 204 -2.21 5.19 -21.70
CA GLN A 204 -3.17 5.75 -20.76
C GLN A 204 -3.49 7.23 -21.04
N GLY A 205 -2.49 8.05 -21.36
CA GLY A 205 -2.70 9.45 -21.75
C GLY A 205 -3.56 9.61 -23.00
N LYS A 206 -3.47 8.69 -23.96
CA LYS A 206 -4.36 8.66 -25.13
C LYS A 206 -5.79 8.25 -24.76
N THR A 207 -5.94 7.26 -23.89
CA THR A 207 -7.24 6.77 -23.41
C THR A 207 -7.98 7.83 -22.61
N TRP A 208 -7.25 8.60 -21.79
CA TRP A 208 -7.80 9.60 -20.88
C TRP A 208 -7.44 11.01 -21.34
N ASN A 209 -7.64 11.32 -22.63
CA ASN A 209 -7.12 12.54 -23.23
C ASN A 209 -8.01 13.78 -22.99
N GLY A 210 -9.28 13.62 -22.61
CA GLY A 210 -10.18 14.75 -22.37
C GLY A 210 -10.43 15.59 -23.62
N LYS A 211 -10.35 15.00 -24.82
CA LYS A 211 -10.38 15.69 -26.12
C LYS A 211 -9.23 16.69 -26.34
N GLU A 212 -8.19 16.64 -25.51
CA GLU A 212 -7.01 17.49 -25.68
C GLU A 212 -6.13 16.97 -26.82
N LYS A 213 -5.69 17.89 -27.69
CA LYS A 213 -4.77 17.56 -28.80
C LYS A 213 -3.43 17.02 -28.30
N TYR A 214 -2.97 17.50 -27.15
CA TYR A 214 -1.73 17.11 -26.50
C TYR A 214 -2.01 16.72 -25.05
N PRO A 215 -2.52 15.49 -24.79
CA PRO A 215 -2.95 15.09 -23.46
C PRO A 215 -1.77 14.96 -22.51
N GLY A 216 -2.01 15.32 -21.24
CA GLY A 216 -1.03 15.19 -20.19
C GLY A 216 -0.95 13.75 -19.73
N TRP A 217 0.26 13.22 -19.60
CA TRP A 217 0.48 11.96 -18.87
C TRP A 217 1.81 12.03 -18.15
N TRP A 218 1.89 11.31 -17.04
CA TRP A 218 3.10 11.23 -16.23
C TRP A 218 3.41 9.78 -15.89
N ALA A 219 4.70 9.47 -15.80
CA ALA A 219 5.21 8.15 -15.54
C ALA A 219 6.15 8.16 -14.36
N ILE A 220 5.98 7.21 -13.45
CA ILE A 220 6.98 6.85 -12.44
C ILE A 220 7.34 5.38 -12.70
N TRP A 221 8.62 5.12 -12.97
CA TRP A 221 9.15 3.78 -13.22
C TRP A 221 9.94 3.27 -12.00
N PRO A 222 10.06 1.94 -11.84
CA PRO A 222 10.82 1.36 -10.73
C PRO A 222 12.32 1.60 -10.89
N THR A 223 13.03 1.61 -9.77
CA THR A 223 14.50 1.70 -9.72
C THR A 223 15.11 0.37 -9.30
N ALA A 224 16.41 0.17 -9.50
CA ALA A 224 17.11 -1.02 -9.01
C ALA A 224 16.98 -1.20 -7.49
N VAL A 225 16.97 -0.10 -6.73
CA VAL A 225 16.76 -0.11 -5.27
C VAL A 225 15.34 -0.52 -4.92
N GLY A 226 14.35 0.10 -5.57
CA GLY A 226 12.93 -0.22 -5.36
C GLY A 226 12.61 -1.67 -5.72
N TRP A 227 13.18 -2.17 -6.82
CA TRP A 227 12.98 -3.53 -7.29
C TRP A 227 13.36 -4.59 -6.23
N ARG A 228 14.49 -4.39 -5.54
CA ARG A 228 14.93 -5.26 -4.43
C ARG A 228 14.01 -5.21 -3.21
N LYS A 229 13.23 -4.13 -3.07
CA LYS A 229 12.20 -3.96 -2.03
C LYS A 229 10.81 -4.36 -2.50
N GLY A 230 10.67 -4.89 -3.72
CA GLY A 230 9.39 -5.28 -4.30
C GLY A 230 8.64 -4.16 -5.04
N GLN A 231 9.17 -2.94 -5.08
CA GLN A 231 8.61 -1.83 -5.85
C GLN A 231 8.98 -2.00 -7.34
N ARG A 232 8.14 -2.72 -8.07
CA ARG A 232 8.40 -3.14 -9.47
C ARG A 232 7.43 -2.55 -10.49
N SER A 233 6.56 -1.65 -10.06
CA SER A 233 5.45 -1.22 -10.88
C SER A 233 5.72 0.02 -11.73
N ALA A 234 5.21 -0.02 -12.95
CA ALA A 234 4.96 1.15 -13.79
C ALA A 234 3.72 1.88 -13.27
N GLN A 235 3.89 3.13 -12.86
CA GLN A 235 2.79 3.96 -12.36
C GLN A 235 2.47 5.05 -13.38
N CYS A 236 1.23 5.06 -13.87
CA CYS A 236 0.77 6.02 -14.87
C CYS A 236 -0.28 6.95 -14.29
N PHE A 237 -0.11 8.24 -14.58
CA PHE A 237 -1.01 9.28 -14.13
C PHE A 237 -1.45 10.14 -15.30
N VAL A 238 -2.66 10.68 -15.19
CA VAL A 238 -3.25 11.64 -16.14
C VAL A 238 -3.87 12.80 -15.35
N PRO A 239 -4.05 13.99 -15.94
CA PRO A 239 -4.78 15.08 -15.31
C PRO A 239 -6.18 14.61 -14.90
N TYR A 240 -6.58 14.88 -13.66
CA TYR A 240 -7.86 14.41 -13.15
C TYR A 240 -9.04 15.01 -13.92
N SER A 241 -8.92 16.26 -14.38
CA SER A 241 -9.89 16.89 -15.28
C SER A 241 -10.10 16.12 -16.58
N GLN A 242 -9.03 15.64 -17.23
CA GLN A 242 -9.12 14.88 -18.48
C GLN A 242 -9.77 13.51 -18.24
N TYR A 243 -9.41 12.85 -17.13
CA TYR A 243 -10.05 11.61 -16.70
C TYR A 243 -11.57 11.77 -16.49
N GLN A 244 -11.99 12.81 -15.77
CA GLN A 244 -13.42 13.07 -15.52
C GLN A 244 -14.20 13.34 -16.81
N GLN A 245 -13.65 14.12 -17.74
CA GLN A 245 -14.30 14.39 -19.03
C GLN A 245 -14.54 13.10 -19.84
N GLU A 246 -13.56 12.20 -19.84
CA GLU A 246 -13.65 10.91 -20.50
C GLU A 246 -14.66 9.96 -19.84
N LEU A 247 -14.75 9.97 -18.50
CA LEU A 247 -15.80 9.23 -17.80
C LEU A 247 -17.20 9.71 -18.18
N THR A 248 -17.42 11.02 -18.17
CA THR A 248 -18.71 11.61 -18.56
C THR A 248 -19.08 11.29 -20.00
N ALA A 249 -18.09 11.28 -20.91
CA ALA A 249 -18.32 10.93 -22.31
C ALA A 249 -18.69 9.45 -22.52
N ARG A 250 -18.21 8.54 -21.66
CA ARG A 250 -18.46 7.10 -21.73
C ARG A 250 -19.77 6.69 -21.08
N ASN A 251 -20.20 7.43 -20.07
CA ASN A 251 -21.45 7.22 -19.34
C ASN A 251 -22.34 8.47 -19.48
N PRO A 252 -22.86 8.79 -20.67
CA PRO A 252 -23.80 9.90 -20.81
C PRO A 252 -25.02 9.58 -19.94
N THR A 253 -25.33 10.45 -18.97
CA THR A 253 -26.61 10.40 -18.27
C THR A 253 -27.73 10.48 -19.32
N PRO A 254 -28.79 9.65 -19.21
CA PRO A 254 -29.91 9.65 -20.15
C PRO A 254 -30.57 11.03 -20.29
#